data_AF-A0A949XJQ5-F1
#
_entry.id   AF-A0A949XJQ5-F1
#
_cell.length_a   1.000
_cell.length_b   1.000
_cell.length_c   1.000
_cell.angle_alpha   90.00
_cell.angle_beta   90.00
_cell.angle_gamma   90.00
#
_symmetry.space_group_name_H-M   'P 1'
#
loop_
_entity.id
_entity.type
_entity.pdbx_description
1 polymer ?
#
loop_
_entity_poly.entity_id
_entity_poly.type
_entity_poly.pdbx_seq_one_letter_code
_entity_poly.pdbx_strand_id
1 'polypeptide(L)'
;MPRVSEAVNDEYAQRLYNAAEAFYFAGVLTTLPFDAANAAQGGYELARTADAAIGGPQRHNQLGAPPIANFGFSIELYIKLLLHLTGLSRVRGHDLHALFVKLKERAPDIASRVMEKHHYARGDCCEFLSYLKDEARAFEKWRYAHEEEFLCSSPETLFTLANAFRDAISELYPDLTSVFRQAHRSHA
;
A
#
# COMPACT_ATOMS: atom_id res chain seq x y z
N MET A 1 21.46 1.36 15.09
CA MET A 1 20.83 2.19 14.04
C MET A 1 21.89 2.44 12.98
N PRO A 2 21.78 1.87 11.77
CA PRO A 2 22.68 2.25 10.68
C PRO A 2 22.58 3.77 10.48
N ARG A 3 23.71 4.43 10.21
CA ARG A 3 23.73 5.88 10.03
C ARG A 3 22.90 6.23 8.79
N VAL A 4 22.15 7.33 8.87
CA VAL A 4 21.28 7.89 7.80
C VAL A 4 21.94 7.88 6.41
N SER A 5 23.28 7.98 6.33
CA SER A 5 24.03 7.94 5.07
C SER A 5 24.18 6.56 4.40
N GLU A 6 23.93 5.45 5.08
CA GLU A 6 24.04 4.09 4.48
C GLU A 6 22.78 3.69 3.70
N ALA A 7 21.62 4.26 4.03
CA ALA A 7 20.35 3.94 3.36
C ALA A 7 20.30 4.40 1.90
N VAL A 8 21.06 5.44 1.53
CA VAL A 8 21.08 6.01 0.17
C VAL A 8 21.77 5.08 -0.85
N ASN A 9 22.63 4.18 -0.39
CA ASN A 9 23.30 3.18 -1.25
C ASN A 9 22.65 1.78 -1.18
N ASP A 10 21.53 1.66 -0.47
CA ASP A 10 20.82 0.39 -0.34
C ASP A 10 19.83 0.21 -1.51
N GLU A 11 20.35 -0.34 -2.62
CA GLU A 11 19.57 -0.63 -3.83
C GLU A 11 18.30 -1.47 -3.52
N TYR A 12 18.39 -2.36 -2.53
CA TYR A 12 17.25 -3.19 -2.16
C TYR A 12 16.17 -2.39 -1.42
N ALA A 13 16.55 -1.50 -0.52
CA ALA A 13 15.62 -0.56 0.12
C ALA A 13 14.91 0.32 -0.93
N GLN A 14 15.65 0.85 -1.91
CA GLN A 14 15.07 1.65 -2.98
C GLN A 14 14.11 0.84 -3.85
N ARG A 15 14.43 -0.43 -4.16
CA ARG A 15 13.53 -1.32 -4.89
C ARG A 15 12.25 -1.63 -4.14
N LEU A 16 12.33 -1.88 -2.83
CA LEU A 16 11.14 -2.07 -1.99
C LEU A 16 10.26 -0.82 -1.98
N TYR A 17 10.86 0.36 -1.80
CA TYR A 17 10.15 1.63 -1.81
C TYR A 17 9.46 1.89 -3.16
N ASN A 18 10.18 1.76 -4.28
CA ASN A 18 9.63 1.99 -5.62
C ASN A 18 8.48 1.03 -5.94
N ALA A 19 8.60 -0.24 -5.54
CA ALA A 19 7.53 -1.21 -5.71
C ALA A 19 6.31 -0.85 -4.84
N ALA A 20 6.52 -0.43 -3.59
CA ALA A 20 5.45 -0.02 -2.69
C ALA A 20 4.69 1.22 -3.22
N GLU A 21 5.39 2.23 -3.73
CA GLU A 21 4.79 3.41 -4.37
C GLU A 21 4.05 3.03 -5.66
N ALA A 22 4.60 2.12 -6.48
CA ALA A 22 3.93 1.68 -7.70
C ALA A 22 2.57 1.03 -7.39
N PHE A 23 2.52 0.14 -6.39
CA PHE A 23 1.26 -0.45 -5.93
C PHE A 23 0.35 0.57 -5.25
N TYR A 24 0.90 1.51 -4.47
CA TYR A 24 0.13 2.59 -3.86
C TYR A 24 -0.62 3.41 -4.92
N PHE A 25 0.08 3.91 -5.93
CA PHE A 25 -0.52 4.70 -7.00
C PHE A 25 -1.42 3.86 -7.91
N ALA A 26 -1.11 2.58 -8.15
CA ALA A 26 -2.04 1.68 -8.82
C ALA A 26 -3.35 1.52 -8.03
N GLY A 27 -3.27 1.43 -6.70
CA GLY A 27 -4.43 1.44 -5.81
C GLY A 27 -5.26 2.69 -5.99
N VAL A 28 -4.64 3.88 -5.91
CA VAL A 28 -5.31 5.17 -6.14
C VAL A 28 -5.97 5.22 -7.52
N LEU A 29 -5.28 4.86 -8.59
CA LEU A 29 -5.81 4.89 -9.96
C LEU A 29 -6.95 3.89 -10.17
N THR A 30 -6.91 2.74 -9.49
CA THR A 30 -7.92 1.69 -9.62
C THR A 30 -9.11 1.87 -8.67
N THR A 31 -9.10 2.89 -7.80
CA THR A 31 -10.33 3.37 -7.14
C THR A 31 -11.27 4.09 -8.11
N LEU A 32 -10.82 4.40 -9.34
CA LEU A 32 -11.70 4.87 -10.39
C LEU A 32 -12.71 3.76 -10.76
N PRO A 33 -13.99 4.11 -10.96
CA PRO A 33 -15.05 3.14 -11.18
C PRO A 33 -14.79 2.31 -12.45
N PHE A 34 -14.45 1.03 -12.27
CA PHE A 34 -14.26 0.10 -13.38
C PHE A 34 -15.58 -0.57 -13.77
N ASP A 35 -16.02 -0.37 -15.02
CA ASP A 35 -17.18 -1.05 -15.60
C ASP A 35 -16.74 -2.13 -16.61
N ALA A 36 -16.78 -3.39 -16.16
CA ALA A 36 -16.44 -4.55 -16.98
C ALA A 36 -17.40 -4.74 -18.18
N ALA A 37 -18.66 -4.32 -18.06
CA ALA A 37 -19.65 -4.46 -19.13
C ALA A 37 -19.36 -3.51 -20.30
N ASN A 38 -18.85 -2.31 -20.01
CA ASN A 38 -18.40 -1.36 -21.04
C ASN A 38 -17.08 -1.80 -21.68
N ALA A 39 -16.15 -2.37 -20.91
CA ALA A 39 -14.89 -2.88 -21.44
C ALA A 39 -15.12 -4.04 -22.46
N ALA A 40 -16.11 -4.89 -22.22
CA ALA A 40 -16.43 -6.01 -23.11
C ALA A 40 -17.00 -5.56 -24.48
N GLN A 41 -17.61 -4.38 -24.58
CA GLN A 41 -18.18 -3.88 -25.83
C GLN A 41 -17.13 -3.28 -26.79
N GLY A 42 -15.95 -2.91 -26.28
CA GLY A 42 -14.94 -2.16 -27.04
C GLY A 42 -13.93 -3.00 -27.84
N GLY A 43 -13.98 -4.33 -27.71
CA GLY A 43 -12.84 -5.20 -28.03
C GLY A 43 -11.74 -5.03 -26.98
N TYR A 44 -10.99 -6.09 -26.66
CA TYR A 44 -9.97 -6.13 -25.59
C TYR A 44 -8.72 -5.25 -25.87
N GLU A 45 -8.89 -4.01 -26.33
CA GLU A 45 -7.82 -3.01 -26.42
C GLU A 45 -7.63 -2.31 -25.07
N LEU A 46 -6.38 -2.32 -24.60
CA LEU A 46 -5.98 -1.75 -23.31
C LEU A 46 -6.36 -0.27 -23.18
N ALA A 47 -6.17 0.50 -24.26
CA ALA A 47 -6.46 1.94 -24.31
C ALA A 47 -7.96 2.22 -24.09
N ARG A 48 -8.84 1.45 -24.75
CA ARG A 48 -10.30 1.60 -24.63
C ARG A 48 -10.84 1.14 -23.28
N THR A 49 -10.17 0.16 -22.67
CA THR A 49 -10.49 -0.32 -21.32
C THR A 49 -10.20 0.76 -20.27
N ALA A 50 -9.13 1.53 -20.45
CA ALA A 50 -8.81 2.67 -19.60
C ALA A 50 -9.83 3.81 -19.76
N ASP A 51 -10.23 4.13 -20.99
CA ASP A 51 -11.26 5.14 -21.26
C ASP A 51 -12.62 4.76 -20.65
N ALA A 52 -13.00 3.47 -20.70
CA ALA A 52 -14.21 2.96 -20.07
C ALA A 52 -14.21 3.06 -18.54
N ALA A 53 -13.04 2.94 -17.89
CA ALA A 53 -12.87 3.12 -16.45
C ALA A 53 -12.96 4.60 -16.00
N ILE A 54 -12.78 5.54 -16.93
CA ILE A 54 -12.78 6.98 -16.64
C ILE A 54 -14.15 7.63 -16.99
N GLY A 55 -14.90 7.05 -17.94
CA GLY A 55 -16.11 7.69 -18.50
C GLY A 55 -17.45 6.95 -18.37
N GLY A 56 -17.50 5.76 -17.78
CA GLY A 56 -18.73 4.93 -17.74
C GLY A 56 -19.79 5.38 -16.72
N PRO A 57 -21.10 5.20 -17.00
CA PRO A 57 -22.17 5.45 -16.01
C PRO A 57 -22.06 4.49 -14.81
N GLN A 58 -22.20 5.01 -13.59
CA GLN A 58 -22.16 4.22 -12.36
C GLN A 58 -23.28 3.17 -12.33
N ARG A 59 -22.92 1.88 -12.32
CA ARG A 59 -23.85 0.78 -12.03
C ARG A 59 -23.28 -0.18 -10.98
N HIS A 60 -24.18 -0.89 -10.31
CA HIS A 60 -24.08 -1.54 -9.00
C HIS A 60 -23.08 -2.72 -8.83
N ASN A 61 -22.17 -2.96 -9.78
CA ASN A 61 -21.16 -4.03 -9.70
C ASN A 61 -19.74 -3.45 -9.80
N GLN A 62 -19.40 -2.51 -8.92
CA GLN A 62 -18.05 -2.00 -8.82
C GLN A 62 -17.18 -3.04 -8.10
N LEU A 63 -16.25 -3.64 -8.84
CA LEU A 63 -15.25 -4.54 -8.27
C LEU A 63 -14.17 -3.73 -7.58
N GLY A 64 -14.23 -3.65 -6.24
CA GLY A 64 -13.16 -3.07 -5.41
C GLY A 64 -11.90 -3.94 -5.29
N ALA A 65 -11.86 -5.11 -5.95
CA ALA A 65 -10.74 -6.04 -5.86
C ALA A 65 -9.39 -5.41 -6.25
N PRO A 66 -9.28 -4.64 -7.37
CA PRO A 66 -8.01 -4.05 -7.76
C PRO A 66 -7.43 -3.06 -6.74
N PRO A 67 -8.18 -2.06 -6.21
CA PRO A 67 -7.61 -1.16 -5.21
C PRO A 67 -7.28 -1.87 -3.90
N ILE A 68 -8.09 -2.83 -3.47
CA ILE A 68 -7.86 -3.60 -2.24
C ILE A 68 -6.54 -4.39 -2.33
N ALA A 69 -6.34 -5.11 -3.44
CA ALA A 69 -5.13 -5.88 -3.66
C ALA A 69 -3.89 -4.97 -3.73
N ASN A 70 -3.98 -3.87 -4.48
CA ASN A 70 -2.88 -2.93 -4.66
C ASN A 70 -2.47 -2.25 -3.34
N PHE A 71 -3.42 -1.78 -2.53
CA PHE A 71 -3.10 -1.22 -1.22
C PHE A 71 -2.54 -2.27 -0.26
N GLY A 72 -3.08 -3.51 -0.29
CA GLY A 72 -2.52 -4.63 0.48
C GLY A 72 -1.05 -4.88 0.17
N PHE A 73 -0.68 -4.96 -1.12
CA PHE A 73 0.71 -5.11 -1.55
C PHE A 73 1.58 -3.92 -1.14
N SER A 74 1.06 -2.70 -1.26
CA SER A 74 1.78 -1.49 -0.86
C SER A 74 2.11 -1.50 0.64
N ILE A 75 1.13 -1.81 1.49
CA ILE A 75 1.30 -1.93 2.94
C ILE A 75 2.33 -3.03 3.27
N GLU A 76 2.21 -4.21 2.65
CA GLU A 76 3.17 -5.31 2.84
C GLU A 76 4.60 -4.87 2.56
N LEU A 77 4.82 -4.20 1.43
CA LEU A 77 6.14 -3.75 1.00
C LEU A 77 6.68 -2.63 1.88
N TYR A 78 5.83 -1.71 2.35
CA TYR A 78 6.25 -0.70 3.33
C TYR A 78 6.69 -1.31 4.65
N ILE A 79 5.93 -2.27 5.20
CA ILE A 79 6.34 -2.94 6.45
C ILE A 79 7.68 -3.67 6.24
N LYS A 80 7.85 -4.35 5.11
CA LYS A 80 9.10 -5.03 4.76
C LYS A 80 10.27 -4.06 4.59
N LEU A 81 10.04 -2.89 3.98
CA LEU A 81 11.03 -1.84 3.88
C LEU A 81 11.47 -1.37 5.27
N LEU A 82 10.52 -1.03 6.15
CA LEU A 82 10.82 -0.60 7.51
C LEU A 82 11.59 -1.67 8.28
N LEU A 83 11.19 -2.93 8.20
CA LEU A 83 11.95 -4.04 8.79
C LEU A 83 13.37 -4.15 8.22
N HIS A 84 13.54 -4.00 6.91
CA HIS A 84 14.85 -4.00 6.26
C HIS A 84 15.75 -2.88 6.76
N LEU A 85 15.20 -1.67 6.91
CA LEU A 85 15.92 -0.51 7.47
C LEU A 85 16.33 -0.68 8.95
N THR A 86 15.71 -1.63 9.67
CA THR A 86 16.12 -2.04 11.03
C THR A 86 17.20 -3.15 11.05
N GLY A 87 17.70 -3.52 9.87
CA GLY A 87 18.73 -4.53 9.66
C GLY A 87 18.20 -5.95 9.41
N LEU A 88 16.89 -6.16 9.22
CA LEU A 88 16.38 -7.47 8.82
C LEU A 88 16.39 -7.65 7.29
N SER A 89 17.33 -8.44 6.79
CA SER A 89 17.39 -8.72 5.36
C SER A 89 16.25 -9.66 4.91
N ARG A 90 15.59 -9.30 3.79
CA ARG A 90 14.70 -10.16 2.99
C ARG A 90 13.59 -10.86 3.78
N VAL A 91 12.81 -10.09 4.52
CA VAL A 91 11.64 -10.60 5.25
C VAL A 91 10.63 -11.29 4.31
N ARG A 92 10.26 -12.52 4.64
CA ARG A 92 9.26 -13.34 3.92
C ARG A 92 7.91 -13.31 4.64
N GLY A 93 6.87 -13.77 3.94
CA GLY A 93 5.47 -13.75 4.42
C GLY A 93 4.68 -12.58 3.85
N HIS A 94 3.35 -12.65 3.97
CA HIS A 94 2.38 -11.66 3.48
C HIS A 94 1.31 -11.30 4.53
N ASP A 95 1.35 -11.92 5.71
CA ASP A 95 0.45 -11.57 6.81
C ASP A 95 0.84 -10.21 7.37
N LEU A 96 0.04 -9.19 7.07
CA LEU A 96 0.29 -7.80 7.44
C LEU A 96 0.35 -7.62 8.97
N HIS A 97 -0.51 -8.31 9.70
CA HIS A 97 -0.54 -8.25 11.16
C HIS A 97 0.74 -8.84 11.74
N ALA A 98 1.14 -10.04 11.30
CA ALA A 98 2.37 -10.68 11.77
C ALA A 98 3.62 -9.86 11.41
N LEU A 99 3.67 -9.28 10.20
CA LEU A 99 4.76 -8.40 9.78
C LEU A 99 4.84 -7.14 10.66
N PHE A 100 3.71 -6.53 11.00
CA PHE A 100 3.70 -5.33 11.83
C PHE A 100 4.04 -5.62 13.30
N VAL A 101 3.54 -6.72 13.87
CA VAL A 101 3.95 -7.17 15.22
C VAL A 101 5.46 -7.34 15.29
N LYS A 102 6.05 -7.98 14.26
CA LYS A 102 7.49 -8.13 14.15
C LYS A 102 8.22 -6.78 14.07
N LEU A 103 7.68 -5.80 13.35
CA LEU A 103 8.22 -4.45 13.29
C LEU A 103 8.18 -3.79 14.68
N LYS A 104 7.05 -3.89 15.39
CA LYS A 104 6.87 -3.32 16.72
C LYS A 104 7.84 -3.91 17.75
N GLU A 105 8.06 -5.22 17.72
CA GLU A 105 9.03 -5.88 18.60
C GLU A 105 10.47 -5.45 18.32
N ARG A 106 10.78 -5.17 17.05
CA ARG A 106 12.15 -4.85 16.61
C ARG A 106 12.50 -3.37 16.74
N ALA A 107 11.58 -2.49 16.37
CA ALA A 107 11.72 -1.05 16.30
C ALA A 107 10.42 -0.37 16.75
N PRO A 108 10.15 -0.37 18.08
CA PRO A 108 8.91 0.15 18.64
C PRO A 108 8.71 1.64 18.36
N ASP A 109 9.80 2.40 18.22
CA ASP A 109 9.80 3.82 17.84
C ASP A 109 9.26 4.03 16.42
N ILE A 110 9.73 3.24 15.45
CA ILE A 110 9.23 3.29 14.07
C ILE A 110 7.77 2.87 14.01
N ALA A 111 7.41 1.76 14.68
CA ALA A 111 6.03 1.28 14.73
C ALA A 111 5.09 2.32 15.35
N SER A 112 5.53 2.98 16.44
CA SER A 112 4.77 4.07 17.07
C SER A 112 4.54 5.22 16.10
N ARG A 113 5.57 5.58 15.32
CA ARG A 113 5.43 6.65 14.32
C ARG A 113 4.41 6.34 13.24
N VAL A 114 4.35 5.09 12.77
CA VAL A 114 3.31 4.65 11.83
C VAL A 114 1.92 4.76 12.47
N MET A 115 1.74 4.26 13.70
CA MET A 115 0.45 4.29 14.39
C MET A 115 -0.06 5.72 14.63
N GLU A 116 0.84 6.66 14.96
CA GLU A 116 0.53 8.08 15.12
C GLU A 116 0.03 8.75 13.83
N LYS A 117 0.52 8.29 12.66
CA LYS A 117 0.07 8.80 11.35
C LYS A 117 -1.28 8.24 10.92
N HIS A 118 -1.74 7.13 11.52
CA HIS A 118 -3.01 6.52 11.15
C HIS A 118 -4.19 7.35 11.67
N HIS A 119 -5.00 7.88 10.75
CA HIS A 119 -6.05 8.86 11.07
C HIS A 119 -7.08 8.37 12.10
N TYR A 120 -7.45 7.09 12.02
CA TYR A 120 -8.47 6.50 12.90
C TYR A 120 -7.88 6.02 14.23
N ALA A 121 -6.77 5.28 14.18
CA ALA A 121 -6.17 4.69 15.37
C ALA A 121 -5.43 5.70 16.26
N ARG A 122 -4.87 6.78 15.69
CA ARG A 122 -4.26 7.91 16.44
C ARG A 122 -3.26 7.48 17.51
N GLY A 123 -2.43 6.47 17.22
CA GLY A 123 -1.46 5.91 18.17
C GLY A 123 -1.98 4.77 19.05
N ASP A 124 -3.27 4.45 19.04
CA ASP A 124 -3.80 3.27 19.73
C ASP A 124 -3.35 1.99 19.03
N CYS A 125 -2.56 1.18 19.74
CA CYS A 125 -1.99 -0.03 19.17
C CYS A 125 -3.02 -1.14 18.96
N CYS A 126 -3.99 -1.29 19.85
CA CYS A 126 -5.00 -2.35 19.74
C CYS A 126 -5.91 -2.08 18.55
N GLU A 127 -6.32 -0.83 18.38
CA GLU A 127 -7.12 -0.38 17.25
C GLU A 127 -6.34 -0.51 15.93
N PHE A 128 -5.08 -0.04 15.89
CA PHE A 128 -4.24 -0.18 14.70
C PHE A 128 -4.04 -1.63 14.26
N LEU A 129 -3.80 -2.55 15.22
CA LEU A 129 -3.67 -3.97 14.94
C LEU A 129 -4.98 -4.59 14.45
N SER A 130 -6.14 -4.12 14.93
CA SER A 130 -7.43 -4.60 14.43
C SER A 130 -7.64 -4.24 12.95
N TYR A 131 -7.34 -2.99 12.55
CA TYR A 131 -7.41 -2.60 11.14
C TYR A 131 -6.48 -3.45 10.26
N LEU A 132 -5.23 -3.66 10.66
CA LEU A 132 -4.30 -4.51 9.91
C LEU A 132 -4.79 -5.96 9.78
N LYS A 133 -5.41 -6.50 10.82
CA LYS A 133 -5.93 -7.88 10.82
C LYS A 133 -7.12 -8.03 9.90
N ASP A 134 -8.07 -7.08 9.95
CA ASP A 134 -9.24 -7.09 9.10
C ASP A 134 -8.85 -6.96 7.63
N GLU A 135 -7.88 -6.11 7.32
CA GLU A 135 -7.40 -5.93 5.95
C GLU A 135 -6.54 -7.08 5.43
N ALA A 136 -5.71 -7.72 6.27
CA ALA A 136 -4.99 -8.93 5.88
C ALA A 136 -5.97 -10.04 5.43
N ARG A 137 -7.09 -10.17 6.16
CA ARG A 137 -8.16 -11.13 5.83
C ARG A 137 -8.91 -10.71 4.57
N ALA A 138 -9.19 -9.42 4.39
CA ALA A 138 -9.83 -8.90 3.18
C ALA A 138 -8.97 -9.23 1.95
N PHE A 139 -7.69 -8.88 1.98
CA PHE A 139 -6.76 -9.17 0.89
C PHE A 139 -6.78 -10.66 0.47
N GLU A 140 -6.75 -11.57 1.44
CA GLU A 140 -6.83 -13.00 1.17
C GLU A 140 -8.15 -13.40 0.52
N LYS A 141 -9.28 -12.97 1.09
CA LYS A 141 -10.63 -13.27 0.59
C LYS A 141 -10.85 -12.77 -0.83
N TRP A 142 -10.36 -11.57 -1.17
CA TRP A 142 -10.52 -10.99 -2.50
C TRP A 142 -9.78 -11.77 -3.60
N ARG A 143 -8.74 -12.55 -3.27
CA ARG A 143 -8.10 -13.48 -4.23
C ARG A 143 -8.99 -14.66 -4.59
N TYR A 144 -9.84 -15.07 -3.66
CA TYR A 144 -10.76 -16.19 -3.79
C TYR A 144 -12.21 -15.71 -3.81
N ALA A 145 -12.47 -14.55 -4.44
CA ALA A 145 -13.81 -13.95 -4.46
C ALA A 145 -14.90 -14.85 -5.05
N HIS A 146 -14.53 -15.84 -5.86
CA HIS A 146 -15.46 -16.83 -6.40
C HIS A 146 -15.90 -17.89 -5.37
N GLU A 147 -15.22 -17.99 -4.22
CA GLU A 147 -15.53 -18.91 -3.12
C GLU A 147 -16.41 -18.26 -2.03
N GLU A 148 -16.66 -16.94 -2.13
CA GLU A 148 -17.31 -16.15 -1.09
C GLU A 148 -18.69 -15.67 -1.59
N GLU A 149 -19.72 -15.83 -0.75
CA GLU A 149 -21.08 -15.39 -1.07
C GLU A 149 -21.19 -13.85 -1.11
N PHE A 150 -20.46 -13.18 -0.21
CA PHE A 150 -20.40 -11.73 -0.11
C PHE A 150 -19.00 -11.27 0.33
N LEU A 151 -18.48 -10.25 -0.36
CA LEU A 151 -17.27 -9.54 0.04
C LEU A 151 -17.59 -8.09 0.35
N CYS A 152 -17.07 -7.63 1.49
CA CYS A 152 -17.12 -6.23 1.88
C CYS A 152 -15.79 -5.86 2.51
N SER A 153 -15.19 -4.78 2.04
CA SER A 153 -14.04 -4.11 2.63
C SER A 153 -14.12 -2.64 2.21
N SER A 154 -13.52 -1.76 3.00
CA SER A 154 -13.46 -0.33 2.72
C SER A 154 -12.11 -0.01 2.07
N PRO A 155 -12.07 0.36 0.77
CA PRO A 155 -10.84 0.83 0.15
C PRO A 155 -10.25 2.06 0.87
N GLU A 156 -11.08 2.85 1.53
CA GLU A 156 -10.66 3.99 2.35
C GLU A 156 -9.79 3.55 3.54
N THR A 157 -10.15 2.48 4.24
CA THR A 157 -9.37 1.97 5.39
C THR A 157 -7.98 1.53 4.95
N LEU A 158 -7.89 0.80 3.83
CA LEU A 158 -6.61 0.41 3.23
C LEU A 158 -5.78 1.60 2.76
N PHE A 159 -6.43 2.59 2.16
CA PHE A 159 -5.77 3.84 1.76
C PHE A 159 -5.20 4.59 2.97
N THR A 160 -5.94 4.70 4.07
CA THR A 160 -5.48 5.33 5.31
C THR A 160 -4.32 4.57 5.94
N LEU A 161 -4.36 3.23 5.95
CA LEU A 161 -3.24 2.40 6.41
C LEU A 161 -2.00 2.63 5.54
N ALA A 162 -2.13 2.54 4.21
CA ALA A 162 -1.02 2.74 3.29
C ALA A 162 -0.39 4.15 3.44
N ASN A 163 -1.22 5.18 3.62
CA ASN A 163 -0.75 6.53 3.91
C ASN A 163 0.01 6.65 5.22
N ALA A 164 -0.46 6.00 6.29
CA ALA A 164 0.23 6.04 7.58
C ALA A 164 1.68 5.52 7.47
N PHE A 165 1.88 4.42 6.73
CA PHE A 165 3.21 3.89 6.44
C PHE A 165 4.03 4.84 5.55
N ARG A 166 3.43 5.31 4.45
CA ARG A 166 4.08 6.20 3.49
C ARG A 166 4.55 7.50 4.14
N ASP A 167 3.73 8.10 4.99
CA ASP A 167 4.04 9.34 5.71
C ASP A 167 5.13 9.10 6.76
N ALA A 168 5.08 7.99 7.49
CA ALA A 168 6.14 7.63 8.44
C ALA A 168 7.48 7.41 7.72
N ILE A 169 7.50 6.75 6.56
CA ILE A 169 8.72 6.55 5.75
C ILE A 169 9.25 7.89 5.25
N SER A 170 8.37 8.76 4.74
CA SER A 170 8.77 10.08 4.24
C SER A 170 9.37 10.97 5.32
N GLU A 171 8.91 10.81 6.56
CA GLU A 171 9.43 11.53 7.71
C GLU A 171 10.74 10.94 8.24
N LEU A 172 10.80 9.63 8.44
CA LEU A 172 11.93 8.94 9.06
C LEU A 172 13.12 8.78 8.09
N TYR A 173 12.84 8.65 6.79
CA TYR A 173 13.81 8.36 5.74
C TYR A 173 13.62 9.27 4.52
N PRO A 174 13.75 10.60 4.69
CA PRO A 174 13.46 11.56 3.62
C PRO A 174 14.31 11.34 2.37
N ASP A 175 15.55 10.83 2.52
CA ASP A 175 16.46 10.60 1.39
C ASP A 175 15.94 9.56 0.40
N LEU A 176 15.28 8.48 0.89
CA LEU A 176 14.64 7.45 0.05
C LEU A 176 13.51 8.03 -0.80
N THR A 177 12.83 9.06 -0.28
CA THR A 177 11.69 9.71 -0.95
C THR A 177 12.12 10.87 -1.84
N SER A 178 13.38 11.31 -1.75
CA SER A 178 13.87 12.52 -2.42
C SER A 178 14.13 12.34 -3.93
N VAL A 179 14.14 11.11 -4.44
CA VAL A 179 14.40 10.83 -5.87
C VAL A 179 13.36 11.50 -6.78
N PHE A 180 12.11 11.64 -6.32
CA PHE A 180 11.09 12.42 -7.03
C PHE A 180 11.19 13.94 -6.81
N ARG A 181 11.95 14.41 -5.81
CA ARG A 181 12.21 15.86 -5.59
C ARG A 181 13.39 16.38 -6.40
N GLN A 182 14.37 15.54 -6.74
CA GLN A 182 15.54 15.95 -7.51
C GLN A 182 15.23 16.17 -9.00
N ALA A 183 14.23 15.47 -9.57
CA ALA A 183 13.80 15.66 -10.96
C ALA A 183 13.25 17.08 -11.26
N HIS A 184 12.84 17.84 -10.24
CA HIS A 184 12.38 19.23 -10.41
C HIS A 184 13.48 20.30 -10.34
N ARG A 185 14.75 19.92 -10.10
CA ARG A 185 15.87 20.88 -10.01
C ARG A 185 16.86 20.80 -11.18
N SER A 186 16.62 19.92 -12.15
CA SER A 186 17.50 19.75 -13.34
C SER A 186 17.10 20.61 -14.54
N HIS A 187 16.08 21.47 -14.41
CA HIS A 187 15.57 22.35 -15.48
C HIS A 187 15.36 23.81 -15.04
N ALA A 188 16.05 24.26 -14.00
CA ALA A 188 16.08 25.67 -13.61
C ALA A 188 17.47 26.27 -13.85
#